data_AF-A0A5C4V0F5-F1
#
_entry.id   AF-A0A5C4V0F5-F1
#
_cell.length_a   1.000
_cell.length_b   1.000
_cell.length_c   1.000
_cell.angle_alpha   90.00
_cell.angle_beta   90.00
_cell.angle_gamma   90.00
#
_symmetry.space_group_name_H-M   'P 1'
#
loop_
_entity.id
_entity.type
_entity.pdbx_description
1 polymer ?
#
loop_
_entity_poly.entity_id
_entity_poly.type
_entity_poly.pdbx_seq_one_letter_code
_entity_poly.pdbx_strand_id
1 'polypeptide(L)' 'MEALQQAMRTLNLGSTSDALREGLHLLVREAAEAGAAAEIRSFYGGRPAPLPDGVLPPTEEELRAADEMTW' A
#
# COMPACT_ATOMS: atom_id res chain seq x y z
N MET A 1 0.46 -1.32 24.40
CA MET A 1 -0.72 -0.51 24.78
C MET A 1 -0.56 0.96 24.40
N GLU A 2 0.59 1.58 24.62
CA GLU A 2 0.83 3.00 24.28
C GLU A 2 0.68 3.32 22.79
N ALA A 3 1.25 2.50 21.90
CA ALA A 3 1.11 2.68 20.45
C ALA A 3 -0.37 2.63 19.99
N LEU A 4 -1.17 1.72 20.56
CA LEU A 4 -2.60 1.63 20.27
C LEU A 4 -3.34 2.88 20.75
N GLN A 5 -3.06 3.35 21.96
CA GLN A 5 -3.66 4.58 22.50
C GLN A 5 -3.28 5.81 21.67
N GLN A 6 -2.03 5.87 21.19
CA GLN A 6 -1.58 6.94 20.30
C GLN A 6 -2.32 6.90 18.96
N ALA A 7 -2.42 5.73 18.34
CA ALA A 7 -3.19 5.55 17.11
C ALA A 7 -4.67 5.93 17.31
N MET A 8 -5.28 5.51 18.41
CA MET A 8 -6.65 5.89 18.76
C MET A 8 -6.83 7.40 18.89
N ARG A 9 -5.87 8.12 19.49
CA ARG A 9 -5.91 9.60 19.55
C ARG A 9 -5.75 10.24 18.18
N THR A 10 -4.77 9.79 17.39
CA THR A 10 -4.49 10.32 16.05
C THR A 10 -5.65 10.11 15.09
N LEU A 11 -6.34 8.97 15.20
CA LEU A 11 -7.46 8.58 14.34
C LEU A 11 -8.83 8.91 14.96
N ASN A 12 -8.86 9.58 16.11
CA ASN A 12 -10.08 9.96 16.84
C ASN A 12 -11.04 8.79 17.11
N LEU A 13 -10.50 7.67 17.59
CA LEU A 13 -11.25 6.44 17.91
C LEU A 13 -11.64 6.43 19.39
N GLY A 14 -12.95 6.32 19.67
CA GLY A 14 -13.51 6.48 21.01
C GLY A 14 -13.34 5.27 21.94
N SER A 15 -13.04 4.09 21.39
CA SER A 15 -12.91 2.86 22.17
C SER A 15 -11.93 1.85 21.55
N THR A 16 -11.50 0.90 22.37
CA THR A 16 -10.69 -0.24 21.90
C THR A 16 -11.43 -1.07 20.85
N SER A 17 -12.76 -1.15 20.92
CA SER A 17 -13.56 -1.86 19.92
C SER A 17 -13.56 -1.14 18.57
N ASP A 18 -13.58 0.19 18.57
CA ASP A 18 -13.45 0.99 17.35
C ASP A 18 -12.07 0.79 16.72
N ALA A 19 -11.02 0.77 17.55
CA ALA A 19 -9.67 0.47 17.10
C ALA A 19 -9.51 -0.93 16.51
N LEU A 20 -10.16 -1.94 17.10
CA LEU A 20 -10.16 -3.29 16.57
C LEU A 20 -10.89 -3.37 15.23
N ARG A 21 -12.05 -2.71 15.10
CA ARG A 21 -12.82 -2.68 13.84
C ARG A 21 -12.01 -2.01 12.73
N GLU A 22 -11.41 -0.87 13.02
CA GLU A 22 -10.57 -0.16 12.06
C GLU A 22 -9.33 -0.98 11.67
N GLY A 23 -8.67 -1.58 12.67
CA GLY A 23 -7.54 -2.49 12.41
C GLY A 23 -7.91 -3.66 11.50
N LEU A 24 -9.08 -4.29 11.72
CA LEU A 24 -9.57 -5.34 10.83
C LEU A 24 -9.86 -4.82 9.42
N HIS A 25 -10.43 -3.63 9.29
CA HIS A 25 -10.71 -3.02 7.99
C HIS A 25 -9.41 -2.78 7.20
N LEU A 26 -8.40 -2.19 7.85
CA LEU A 26 -7.09 -1.95 7.25
C LEU A 26 -6.38 -3.25 6.85
N LEU A 27 -6.43 -4.28 7.70
CA LEU A 27 -5.85 -5.59 7.38
C LEU A 27 -6.53 -6.27 6.19
N VAL A 28 -7.85 -6.16 6.07
CA VAL A 28 -8.58 -6.69 4.90
C VAL A 28 -8.15 -5.95 3.63
N ARG A 29 -7.99 -4.63 3.70
CA ARG A 29 -7.52 -3.83 2.56
C ARG A 29 -6.11 -4.24 2.12
N GLU A 30 -5.18 -4.34 3.07
CA GLU A 30 -3.81 -4.80 2.83
C GLU A 30 -3.78 -6.21 2.20
N ALA A 31 -4.59 -7.14 2.71
CA ALA A 31 -4.68 -8.48 2.15
C ALA A 31 -5.18 -8.48 0.70
N ALA A 32 -6.13 -7.61 0.37
CA ALA A 32 -6.63 -7.45 -1.00
C ALA A 32 -5.56 -6.85 -1.92
N GLU A 33 -4.82 -5.83 -1.47
CA GLU A 33 -3.70 -5.22 -2.21
C GLU A 33 -2.58 -6.24 -2.48
N ALA A 34 -2.19 -7.01 -1.46
CA ALA A 34 -1.19 -8.08 -1.59
C ALA A 34 -1.64 -9.18 -2.57
N GLY A 35 -2.93 -9.54 -2.53
CA GLY A 35 -3.56 -10.47 -3.48
C GLY A 35 -3.49 -9.96 -4.92
N ALA A 36 -3.92 -8.73 -5.16
CA ALA A 36 -3.87 -8.10 -6.48
C ALA A 36 -2.43 -8.01 -7.02
N ALA A 37 -1.47 -7.65 -6.18
CA ALA A 37 -0.05 -7.63 -6.58
C ALA A 37 0.47 -9.03 -6.95
N ALA A 38 0.03 -10.08 -6.25
CA ALA A 38 0.37 -11.46 -6.59
C ALA A 38 -0.26 -11.90 -7.92
N GLU A 39 -1.51 -11.52 -8.19
CA GLU A 39 -2.18 -11.78 -9.46
C GLU A 39 -1.45 -11.12 -10.64
N ILE A 40 -1.07 -9.85 -10.51
CA ILE A 40 -0.29 -9.13 -11.53
C ILE A 40 1.05 -9.85 -11.79
N ARG A 41 1.77 -10.21 -10.73
CA ARG A 41 3.03 -10.96 -10.86
C ARG A 41 2.82 -12.30 -11.55
N SER A 42 1.75 -13.03 -11.20
CA SER A 42 1.42 -14.31 -11.83
C SER A 42 1.10 -14.13 -13.32
N PHE A 43 0.29 -13.13 -13.67
CA PHE A 43 -0.10 -12.81 -15.04
C PHE A 43 1.11 -12.52 -15.94
N TYR A 44 2.09 -11.75 -15.45
CA TYR A 44 3.32 -11.44 -16.19
C TYR A 44 4.44 -12.49 -16.04
N GLY A 45 4.18 -13.61 -15.35
CA GLY A 45 5.17 -14.67 -15.13
C GLY A 45 6.38 -14.20 -14.32
N GLY A 46 6.16 -13.33 -13.34
CA GLY A 46 7.19 -12.74 -12.49
C GLY A 46 8.03 -11.65 -13.15
N ARG A 47 7.78 -11.32 -14.42
CA ARG A 47 8.43 -10.20 -15.11
C ARG A 47 7.66 -8.89 -14.88
N PRO A 48 8.32 -7.73 -14.99
CA PRO A 48 7.61 -6.45 -15.05
C PRO A 48 6.62 -6.42 -16.22
N ALA A 49 5.55 -5.64 -16.06
CA ALA A 49 4.68 -5.32 -17.18
C ALA A 49 5.48 -4.62 -18.30
N PRO A 50 5.22 -4.94 -19.58
CA PRO A 50 5.92 -4.30 -20.68
C PRO A 50 5.55 -2.81 -20.75
N LEU A 51 6.52 -1.99 -21.15
CA LEU A 51 6.27 -0.58 -21.42
C LEU A 51 5.55 -0.42 -22.77
N PRO A 52 4.71 0.62 -22.93
CA PRO A 52 4.17 0.99 -24.22
C PRO A 52 5.27 1.31 -25.24
N ASP A 53 4.96 1.20 -26.53
CA ASP A 53 5.91 1.49 -27.60
C ASP A 53 6.44 2.93 -27.52
N GLY A 54 7.76 3.08 -27.68
CA GLY A 54 8.44 4.37 -27.63
C GLY A 54 8.63 4.94 -26.21
N VAL A 55 8.17 4.26 -25.16
CA VAL A 55 8.39 4.66 -23.77
C VAL A 55 9.70 4.05 -23.28
N LEU A 56 10.61 4.92 -22.84
CA LEU A 56 11.85 4.50 -22.20
C LEU A 56 11.59 4.09 -20.74
N PRO A 57 12.33 3.09 -20.21
CA PRO A 57 12.24 2.76 -18.80
C PRO A 57 12.68 3.95 -17.94
N PRO A 58 12.00 4.19 -16.81
CA PRO A 58 12.41 5.25 -15.89
C PRO A 58 13.79 4.94 -15.32
N THR A 59 14.55 5.99 -15.07
CA THR A 59 15.81 5.93 -14.33
C THR A 59 15.53 5.76 -12.83
N GLU A 60 16.53 5.25 -12.10
CA GLU A 60 16.44 5.10 -10.64
C GLU A 60 16.19 6.43 -9.92
N GLU A 61 16.70 7.54 -10.47
CA GLU A 61 16.50 8.88 -9.92
C GLU A 61 15.07 9.37 -10.13
N GLU A 62 14.47 9.08 -11.29
CA GLU A 62 13.07 9.38 -11.56
C GLU A 62 12.13 8.55 -10.68
N LEU A 63 12.44 7.27 -10.44
CA LEU A 63 11.67 6.42 -9.54
C LEU A 63 11.71 6.94 -8.10
N ARG A 64 12.90 7.29 -7.60
CA ARG A 64 13.04 7.85 -6.24
C ARG A 64 12.31 9.17 -6.09
N ALA A 65 12.40 10.05 -7.09
CA ALA A 65 11.68 11.31 -7.09
C ALA A 65 10.16 11.10 -7.05
N ALA A 66 9.64 10.08 -7.75
CA ALA A 66 8.23 9.72 -7.71
C ALA A 66 7.78 9.17 -6.34
N ASP A 67 8.62 8.38 -5.66
CA ASP A 67 8.32 7.87 -4.31
C ASP A 67 8.28 8.99 -3.25
N GLU A 68 9.06 10.07 -3.46
CA GLU A 68 9.09 11.23 -2.57
C GLU A 68 7.96 12.24 -2.82
N MET A 69 7.22 12.09 -3.94
CA MET A 69 6.06 12.95 -4.22
C MET A 69 4.93 12.68 -3.24
N THR A 70 4.53 13.73 -2.52
CA THR A 70 3.29 13.75 -1.73
C THR A 70 2.14 14.21 -2.63
N TRP A 71 1.10 13.39 -2.73
CA TRP A 71 -0.13 13.66 -3.50
C TRP A 71 -1.19 14.38 -2.67
#